data_AF-A0A196SLK7-F1
#
_entry.id   AF-A0A196SLK7-F1
#
_cell.length_a   1.000
_cell.length_b   1.000
_cell.length_c   1.000
_cell.angle_alpha   90.00
_cell.angle_beta   90.00
_cell.angle_gamma   90.00
#
_symmetry.space_group_name_H-M   'P 1'
#
loop_
_entity.id
_entity.type
_entity.pdbx_description
1 polymer ?
#
loop_
_entity_poly.entity_id
_entity_poly.type
_entity_poly.pdbx_seq_one_letter_code
_entity_poly.pdbx_strand_id
1 'polypeptide(L)'
;MDKRISQEVEGDCLGDEFKGYIFRITGGNDKQGFPMKQGVLCNHRVRLLLADGMSCYRARRDGERKRKSVRGCIVGSDICVLNLMIRLVTHRALCHKRARLAEKKASLENSRKEAAAYKQRLEQLKKEEKIARSTKKQSHME
;
A
#
# COMPACT_ATOMS: atom_id res chain seq x y z
N MET A 1 -17.82 -9.13 17.15
CA MET A 1 -17.92 -8.75 15.72
C MET A 1 -19.02 -7.71 15.69
N ASP A 2 -18.67 -6.45 15.91
CA ASP A 2 -19.64 -5.37 16.18
C ASP A 2 -19.31 -4.15 15.35
N LYS A 3 -18.69 -4.39 14.19
CA LYS A 3 -18.26 -3.34 13.31
C LYS A 3 -19.40 -2.94 12.38
N ARG A 4 -19.58 -1.64 12.18
CA ARG A 4 -20.59 -1.06 11.28
C ARG A 4 -19.94 -0.24 10.19
N ILE A 5 -20.70 0.00 9.12
CA ILE A 5 -20.30 0.95 8.08
C ILE A 5 -19.92 2.30 8.71
N SER A 6 -18.90 2.92 8.12
CA SER A 6 -18.20 4.13 8.53
C SER A 6 -17.29 4.02 9.75
N GLN A 7 -17.15 2.85 10.37
CA GLN A 7 -16.11 2.65 11.39
C GLN A 7 -14.75 2.37 10.77
N GLU A 8 -13.73 2.72 11.55
CA GLU A 8 -12.32 2.45 11.25
C GLU A 8 -11.89 1.09 11.80
N VAL A 9 -11.01 0.44 11.04
CA VAL A 9 -10.51 -0.90 11.29
C VAL A 9 -9.04 -0.93 10.95
N GLU A 10 -8.24 -1.43 11.87
CA GLU A 10 -6.83 -1.74 11.64
C GLU A 10 -6.69 -2.84 10.59
N GLY A 11 -5.75 -2.66 9.66
CA GLY A 11 -5.44 -3.56 8.57
C GLY A 11 -4.57 -4.75 8.94
N ASP A 12 -3.94 -4.72 10.13
CA ASP A 12 -2.97 -5.71 10.60
C ASP A 12 -3.52 -7.14 10.60
N CYS A 13 -4.84 -7.32 10.74
CA CYS A 13 -5.49 -8.63 10.73
C CYS A 13 -5.74 -9.23 9.33
N LEU A 14 -5.58 -8.44 8.25
CA LEU A 14 -5.80 -8.90 6.87
C LEU A 14 -4.54 -9.56 6.26
N GLY A 15 -3.36 -9.25 6.80
CA GLY A 15 -2.08 -9.78 6.36
C GLY A 15 -0.93 -8.78 6.57
N ASP A 16 0.31 -9.27 6.51
CA ASP A 16 1.52 -8.45 6.75
C ASP A 16 1.63 -7.26 5.78
N GLU A 17 1.10 -7.39 4.56
CA GLU A 17 1.07 -6.34 3.53
C GLU A 17 0.27 -5.10 3.95
N PHE A 18 -0.71 -5.27 4.84
CA PHE A 18 -1.62 -4.22 5.30
C PHE A 18 -1.31 -3.73 6.71
N LYS A 19 -0.17 -4.13 7.26
CA LYS A 19 0.26 -3.72 8.59
C LYS A 19 0.48 -2.19 8.65
N GLY A 20 -0.13 -1.54 9.63
CA GLY A 20 -0.09 -0.09 9.82
C GLY A 20 -1.06 0.71 8.92
N TYR A 21 -1.92 0.03 8.15
CA TYR A 21 -3.01 0.67 7.43
C TYR A 21 -4.26 0.78 8.32
N ILE A 22 -4.96 1.91 8.20
CA ILE A 22 -6.30 2.06 8.80
C ILE A 22 -7.31 2.15 7.66
N PHE A 23 -8.23 1.19 7.65
CA PHE A 23 -9.34 1.13 6.72
C PHE A 23 -10.61 1.69 7.34
N ARG A 24 -11.45 2.32 6.54
CA ARG A 24 -12.83 2.65 6.88
C ARG A 24 -13.76 1.75 6.08
N ILE A 25 -14.72 1.13 6.75
CA ILE A 25 -15.75 0.33 6.08
C ILE A 25 -16.71 1.29 5.37
N THR A 26 -16.83 1.20 4.05
CA THR A 26 -17.71 2.10 3.28
C THR A 26 -19.03 1.44 2.90
N GLY A 27 -19.05 0.12 2.80
CA GLY A 27 -20.24 -0.65 2.47
C GLY A 27 -19.90 -2.10 2.18
N GLY A 28 -20.74 -2.75 1.41
CA GLY A 28 -20.55 -4.15 1.01
C GLY A 28 -21.83 -4.74 0.47
N ASN A 29 -21.73 -5.98 0.00
CA ASN A 29 -22.82 -6.76 -0.55
C ASN A 29 -22.94 -8.09 0.21
N ASP A 30 -24.18 -8.45 0.51
CA ASP A 30 -24.54 -9.77 1.03
C ASP A 30 -24.28 -10.87 -0.03
N LYS A 31 -24.24 -12.14 0.36
CA LYS A 31 -24.12 -13.32 -0.52
C LYS A 31 -25.13 -13.34 -1.67
N GLN A 32 -26.33 -12.80 -1.49
CA GLN A 32 -27.34 -12.70 -2.55
C GLN A 32 -27.31 -11.36 -3.30
N GLY A 33 -26.27 -10.56 -3.13
CA GLY A 33 -26.06 -9.31 -3.85
C GLY A 33 -26.83 -8.10 -3.30
N PHE A 34 -27.51 -8.21 -2.15
CA PHE A 34 -28.18 -7.07 -1.54
C PHE A 34 -27.15 -6.11 -0.92
N PRO A 35 -27.16 -4.82 -1.28
CA PRO A 35 -26.20 -3.86 -0.76
C PRO A 35 -26.50 -3.50 0.69
N MET A 36 -25.45 -3.20 1.45
CA MET A 36 -25.60 -2.67 2.80
C MET A 36 -26.05 -1.20 2.79
N LYS A 37 -26.91 -0.81 3.73
CA LYS A 37 -27.39 0.56 3.90
C LYS A 37 -26.99 1.15 5.25
N GLN A 38 -26.31 2.29 5.23
CA GLN A 38 -25.95 3.02 6.44
C GLN A 38 -27.20 3.49 7.21
N GLY A 39 -27.13 3.41 8.54
CA GLY A 39 -28.24 3.78 9.44
C GLY A 39 -29.24 2.67 9.73
N VAL A 40 -29.15 1.53 9.04
CA VAL A 40 -29.95 0.34 9.33
C VAL A 40 -29.17 -0.53 10.32
N LEU A 41 -29.40 -0.35 11.62
CA LEU A 41 -28.64 -0.99 12.71
C LEU A 41 -29.03 -2.46 12.96
N CYS A 42 -29.14 -3.24 11.90
CA CYS A 42 -29.44 -4.66 11.96
C CYS A 42 -28.31 -5.47 11.30
N ASN A 43 -28.13 -6.71 11.75
CA ASN A 43 -27.23 -7.67 11.11
C ASN A 43 -27.94 -8.55 10.07
N HIS A 44 -29.21 -8.33 9.77
CA HIS A 44 -29.95 -9.09 8.77
C HIS A 44 -30.54 -8.14 7.73
N ARG A 45 -31.23 -8.70 6.73
CA ARG A 45 -31.90 -7.91 5.70
C ARG A 45 -33.25 -7.41 6.18
N VAL A 46 -33.56 -6.19 5.81
CA VAL A 46 -34.84 -5.56 6.12
C VAL A 46 -35.46 -4.99 4.84
N ARG A 47 -36.79 -4.91 4.80
CA ARG A 47 -37.52 -4.32 3.68
C ARG A 47 -37.90 -2.88 4.01
N LEU A 48 -37.28 -1.94 3.31
CA LEU A 48 -37.55 -0.50 3.48
C LEU A 48 -38.29 0.05 2.27
N LEU A 49 -39.14 1.05 2.51
CA LEU A 49 -39.75 1.84 1.46
C LEU A 49 -38.78 2.95 1.04
N LEU A 50 -38.10 2.77 -0.08
CA LEU A 50 -37.10 3.70 -0.59
C LEU A 50 -37.75 4.71 -1.55
N ALA A 51 -37.37 5.97 -1.43
CA ALA A 51 -37.71 7.06 -2.34
C ALA A 51 -36.50 7.39 -3.24
N ASP A 52 -36.70 8.24 -4.23
CA ASP A 52 -35.62 8.73 -5.07
C ASP A 52 -34.54 9.47 -4.26
N GLY A 53 -33.29 9.41 -4.72
CA GLY A 53 -32.11 9.93 -4.01
C GLY A 53 -31.64 9.11 -2.80
N MET A 54 -32.41 8.12 -2.33
CA MET A 54 -31.95 7.21 -1.27
C MET A 54 -30.98 6.16 -1.82
N SER A 55 -29.93 5.86 -1.05
CA SER A 55 -29.01 4.76 -1.39
C SER A 55 -29.74 3.42 -1.55
N CYS A 56 -29.21 2.57 -2.45
CA CYS A 56 -29.71 1.23 -2.82
C CYS A 56 -30.95 1.20 -3.75
N TYR A 57 -31.40 2.37 -4.21
CA TYR A 57 -32.48 2.50 -5.17
C TYR A 57 -32.21 3.66 -6.15
N ARG A 58 -32.70 3.49 -7.39
CA ARG A 58 -32.71 4.50 -8.43
C ARG A 58 -34.12 4.48 -9.02
N ALA A 59 -34.87 5.56 -8.82
CA ALA A 59 -36.24 5.65 -9.34
C ALA A 59 -36.25 5.70 -10.87
N ARG A 60 -37.34 5.23 -11.49
CA ARG A 60 -37.54 5.32 -12.95
C ARG A 60 -38.58 6.36 -13.34
N ARG A 61 -39.45 6.72 -12.40
CA ARG A 61 -40.49 7.74 -12.55
C ARG A 61 -40.46 8.65 -11.33
N ASP A 62 -40.83 9.90 -11.56
CA ASP A 62 -40.87 10.90 -10.50
C ASP A 62 -41.93 10.54 -9.45
N GLY A 63 -41.59 10.74 -8.17
CA GLY A 63 -42.45 10.39 -7.05
C GLY A 63 -42.57 8.89 -6.74
N GLU A 64 -41.91 8.01 -7.50
CA GLU A 64 -41.96 6.57 -7.25
C GLU A 64 -41.28 6.21 -5.92
N ARG A 65 -41.99 5.44 -5.08
CA ARG A 65 -41.42 4.79 -3.90
C ARG A 65 -41.53 3.29 -4.04
N LYS A 66 -40.45 2.57 -3.76
CA LYS A 66 -40.41 1.11 -3.90
C LYS A 66 -39.93 0.42 -2.63
N ARG A 67 -40.67 -0.60 -2.19
CA ARG A 67 -40.27 -1.45 -1.06
C ARG A 67 -39.22 -2.46 -1.51
N LYS A 68 -37.97 -2.27 -1.12
CA LYS A 68 -36.84 -3.14 -1.48
C LYS A 68 -36.18 -3.73 -0.23
N SER A 69 -35.66 -4.94 -0.37
CA SER A 69 -34.80 -5.56 0.65
C SER A 69 -33.41 -4.93 0.58
N VAL A 70 -32.86 -4.55 1.73
CA VAL A 70 -31.49 -4.03 1.89
C VAL A 70 -30.83 -4.74 3.06
N ARG A 71 -29.50 -4.88 3.01
CA ARG A 71 -28.73 -5.44 4.13
C ARG A 71 -28.45 -4.34 5.15
N GLY A 72 -28.56 -4.65 6.44
CA GLY A 72 -28.20 -3.69 7.49
C GLY A 72 -26.70 -3.38 7.54
N CYS A 73 -26.30 -2.34 8.28
CA CYS A 73 -24.95 -1.82 8.28
C CYS A 73 -23.97 -2.56 9.20
N ILE A 74 -24.44 -3.49 10.03
CA ILE A 74 -23.60 -4.31 10.90
C ILE A 74 -22.96 -5.43 10.08
N VAL A 75 -21.64 -5.58 10.22
CA VAL A 75 -20.83 -6.57 9.52
C VAL A 75 -21.01 -7.95 10.19
N GLY A 76 -21.41 -8.94 9.38
CA GLY A 76 -21.57 -10.34 9.78
C GLY A 76 -20.91 -11.29 8.78
N SER A 77 -20.91 -12.59 9.11
CA SER A 77 -20.32 -13.67 8.29
C SER A 77 -21.14 -14.02 7.03
N ASP A 78 -22.32 -13.45 6.89
CA ASP A 78 -23.22 -13.56 5.75
C ASP A 78 -22.89 -12.57 4.61
N ILE A 79 -21.94 -11.66 4.84
CA ILE A 79 -21.45 -10.74 3.81
C ILE A 79 -20.50 -11.48 2.86
N CYS A 80 -20.64 -11.22 1.55
CA CYS A 80 -19.78 -11.80 0.52
C CYS A 80 -18.62 -10.86 0.16
N VAL A 81 -18.92 -9.57 -0.03
CA VAL A 81 -17.93 -8.55 -0.37
C VAL A 81 -18.05 -7.39 0.61
N LEU A 82 -16.94 -6.97 1.19
CA LEU A 82 -16.85 -5.79 2.03
C LEU A 82 -16.04 -4.70 1.32
N ASN A 83 -16.61 -3.51 1.18
CA ASN A 83 -15.95 -2.38 0.57
C ASN A 83 -15.20 -1.59 1.66
N LEU A 84 -13.90 -1.45 1.49
CA LEU A 84 -13.00 -0.75 2.38
C LEU A 84 -12.37 0.45 1.66
N MET A 85 -12.21 1.55 2.38
CA MET A 85 -11.45 2.73 1.92
C MET A 85 -10.26 2.93 2.84
N ILE A 86 -9.08 3.14 2.28
CA ILE A 86 -7.89 3.46 3.08
C ILE A 86 -8.05 4.90 3.61
N ARG A 87 -8.07 5.08 4.93
CA ARG A 87 -8.21 6.40 5.56
C ARG A 87 -6.87 6.93 6.04
N LEU A 88 -6.13 6.13 6.79
CA LEU A 88 -4.77 6.45 7.19
C LEU A 88 -3.83 5.47 6.51
N VAL A 89 -3.06 5.98 5.55
CA VAL A 89 -1.80 5.35 5.15
C VAL A 89 -0.78 5.91 6.13
N THR A 90 0.12 5.11 6.70
CA THR A 90 1.44 5.65 7.05
C THR A 90 1.93 6.45 5.83
N HIS A 91 1.98 7.78 5.95
CA HIS A 91 1.82 8.70 4.82
C HIS A 91 2.59 8.22 3.58
N ARG A 92 1.94 8.07 2.41
CA ARG A 92 2.59 7.67 1.15
C ARG A 92 3.81 8.55 0.82
N ALA A 93 3.80 9.80 1.29
CA ALA A 93 4.93 10.73 1.24
C ALA A 93 6.16 10.26 2.05
N LEU A 94 5.97 9.57 3.17
CA LEU A 94 7.03 8.98 4.00
C LEU A 94 7.64 7.75 3.33
N CYS A 95 6.84 6.87 2.71
CA CYS A 95 7.37 5.71 1.97
C CYS A 95 8.12 6.13 0.69
N HIS A 96 7.60 7.04 -0.13
CA HIS A 96 8.33 7.52 -1.32
C HIS A 96 9.55 8.38 -0.96
N LYS A 97 9.50 9.19 0.11
CA LYS A 97 10.70 9.90 0.60
C LYS A 97 11.76 8.92 1.12
N ARG A 98 11.37 7.87 1.83
CA ARG A 98 12.30 6.83 2.31
C ARG A 98 12.95 6.07 1.15
N ALA A 99 12.18 5.68 0.13
CA ALA A 99 12.72 5.03 -1.07
C ALA A 99 13.73 5.93 -1.81
N ARG A 100 13.40 7.21 -2.03
CA ARG A 100 14.29 8.17 -2.70
C ARG A 100 15.57 8.47 -1.90
N LEU A 101 15.47 8.52 -0.58
CA LEU A 101 16.63 8.69 0.30
C LEU A 101 17.52 7.43 0.33
N ALA A 102 16.93 6.24 0.24
CA ALA A 102 17.66 4.97 0.14
C ALA A 102 18.43 4.87 -1.18
N GLU A 103 17.81 5.19 -2.32
CA GLU A 103 18.47 5.22 -3.63
C GLU A 103 19.64 6.22 -3.66
N LYS A 104 19.45 7.43 -3.12
CA LYS A 104 20.53 8.43 -3.03
C LYS A 104 21.69 7.95 -2.16
N LYS A 105 21.41 7.30 -1.03
CA LYS A 105 22.45 6.72 -0.17
C LYS A 105 23.21 5.60 -0.89
N ALA A 106 22.50 4.69 -1.54
CA ALA A 106 23.09 3.59 -2.30
C ALA A 106 23.96 4.10 -3.46
N SER A 107 23.50 5.12 -4.21
CA SER A 107 24.28 5.76 -5.26
C SER A 107 25.56 6.40 -4.73
N LEU A 108 25.49 7.13 -3.61
CA LEU A 108 26.66 7.76 -2.99
C LEU A 108 27.67 6.73 -2.48
N GLU A 109 27.18 5.61 -1.96
CA GLU A 109 28.00 4.50 -1.50
C GLU A 109 28.71 3.79 -2.67
N ASN A 110 28.01 3.57 -3.78
CA ASN A 110 28.60 3.04 -5.00
C ASN A 110 29.68 3.97 -5.56
N SER A 111 29.44 5.28 -5.64
CA SER A 111 30.47 6.24 -6.08
C SER A 111 31.68 6.29 -5.14
N ARG A 112 31.49 6.16 -3.81
CA ARG A 112 32.62 6.04 -2.87
C ARG A 112 33.41 4.75 -3.08
N LYS A 113 32.73 3.61 -3.29
CA LYS A 113 33.38 2.32 -3.55
C LYS A 113 34.17 2.34 -4.86
N GLU A 114 33.59 2.90 -5.93
CA GLU A 114 34.26 3.08 -7.22
C GLU A 114 35.49 3.99 -7.10
N ALA A 115 35.38 5.12 -6.40
CA ALA A 115 36.52 6.01 -6.18
C ALA A 115 37.64 5.34 -5.36
N ALA A 116 37.27 4.54 -4.35
CA ALA A 116 38.24 3.77 -3.56
C ALA A 116 38.94 2.70 -4.41
N ALA A 117 38.20 1.98 -5.25
CA ALA A 117 38.74 0.99 -6.17
C ALA A 117 39.69 1.63 -7.20
N TYR A 118 39.32 2.79 -7.75
CA TYR A 118 40.17 3.52 -8.70
C TYR A 118 41.48 3.99 -8.04
N LYS A 119 41.40 4.49 -6.80
CA LYS A 119 42.60 4.89 -6.04
C LYS A 119 43.55 3.70 -5.80
N GLN A 120 43.00 2.56 -5.39
CA GLN A 120 43.77 1.33 -5.21
C GLN A 120 44.44 0.88 -6.52
N ARG A 121 43.71 0.95 -7.64
CA ARG A 121 44.24 0.62 -8.98
C ARG A 121 45.41 1.53 -9.37
N LEU A 122 45.30 2.84 -9.14
CA LEU A 122 46.38 3.78 -9.40
C LEU A 122 47.62 3.52 -8.55
N GLU A 123 47.44 3.18 -7.27
CA GLU A 123 48.56 2.80 -6.40
C GLU A 123 49.24 1.51 -6.88
N GLN A 124 48.46 0.55 -7.38
CA GLN A 124 48.97 -0.69 -7.94
C GLN A 124 49.78 -0.45 -9.22
N LEU A 125 49.25 0.35 -10.16
CA LEU A 125 49.97 0.75 -11.37
C LEU A 125 51.29 1.47 -11.07
N LYS A 126 51.31 2.37 -10.09
CA LYS A 126 52.55 3.06 -9.66
C LYS A 126 53.57 2.08 -9.06
N LYS A 127 53.11 1.08 -8.30
CA LYS A 127 53.98 0.02 -7.77
C LYS A 127 54.55 -0.83 -8.90
N GLU A 128 53.73 -1.24 -9.86
CA GLU A 128 54.14 -1.99 -11.05
C GLU A 128 55.17 -1.22 -11.88
N GLU A 129 54.95 0.07 -12.16
CA GLU A 129 55.93 0.92 -12.85
C GLU A 129 57.26 1.00 -12.08
N LYS A 130 57.20 1.15 -10.76
CA LYS A 130 58.42 1.21 -9.93
C LYS A 130 59.20 -0.09 -9.99
N ILE A 131 58.51 -1.23 -9.91
CA ILE A 131 59.10 -2.57 -10.03
C ILE A 131 59.74 -2.74 -11.42
N ALA A 132 59.02 -2.37 -12.49
CA ALA A 132 59.52 -2.45 -13.87
C ALA A 132 60.77 -1.57 -14.10
N ARG A 133 60.83 -0.38 -13.49
CA ARG A 133 62.03 0.46 -13.52
C ARG A 133 63.21 -0.18 -12.79
N SER A 134 62.98 -0.81 -11.63
CA SER A 134 64.05 -1.48 -10.87
C SER A 134 64.57 -2.73 -11.57
N THR A 135 63.70 -3.56 -12.16
CA THR A 135 64.11 -4.77 -12.89
C THR A 135 64.90 -4.43 -14.15
N LYS A 136 64.46 -3.41 -14.91
CA LYS A 136 65.20 -2.91 -16.08
C LYS A 136 66.59 -2.35 -15.72
N LYS A 137 66.74 -1.80 -14.52
CA LYS A 137 68.04 -1.32 -14.03
C LYS A 137 68.95 -2.48 -13.61
N GLN A 138 68.40 -3.53 -12.99
CA GLN A 138 69.15 -4.75 -12.64
C GLN A 138 69.60 -5.53 -13.88
N SER A 139 68.74 -5.70 -14.89
CA SER A 139 69.09 -6.40 -16.14
C SER A 139 70.11 -5.66 -17.02
N HIS A 140 70.44 -4.40 -16.70
CA HIS A 140 71.45 -3.62 -17.40
C HIS A 140 72.81 -3.66 -16.68
N MET A 141 72.86 -4.21 -15.48
CA MET A 141 74.06 -4.38 -14.66
C MET A 141 74.63 -5.81 -14.68
N GLU A 142 73.88 -6.77 -15.21
CA GLU A 142 74.34 -8.11 -15.61
C GLU A 142 74.70 -8.11 -17.10
#